data_AF-A0A765T488-F1
#
_entry.id   AF-A0A765T488-F1
#
_cell.length_a   1.000
_cell.length_b   1.000
_cell.length_c   1.000
_cell.angle_alpha   90.00
_cell.angle_beta   90.00
_cell.angle_gamma   90.00
#
_symmetry.space_group_name_H-M   'P 1'
#
loop_
_entity.id
_entity.type
_entity.pdbx_description
1 polymer ?
#
loop_
_entity_poly.entity_id
_entity_poly.type
_entity_poly.pdbx_seq_one_letter_code
_entity_poly.pdbx_strand_id
1 'polypeptide(L)'
;MYKQAVILLLMLFTVSVSAALPARYMQTIEDAAIWAQIGDKTVAVGNIRAGQILAVEPGAASYYEFNFGFGKGFIDKGHLEPVQGRQKVEDGLGDLNKPLSNQNLITWKDTPVYNAPSVGSAPFGVLAENLRYPILNKLKDRLNQTWYQIRIGDRLAYISALEAQPDNGLPVLTYHHILRDEENTRFRHTSTTTSVRAFNNQMTWLRDRDYATLSMAQLEGYVKNSVNLPARAVVITFDDGLKSVSRYAYPVLKQYGMKATAFIITSRIKRHPQKWDPKSLQFMSVAELNEIRDVFDFQSHTHFLHRIDGYRRPILLSRSEHNILFDFERSRRALAQFNPHVLYLSYPFGGFNDKAVKAANDAGFHLAVTTMKGKVKPGDNPLLLKRLYILRTDSLETMSRLVSNQPQG
;
A
#
# COMPACT_ATOMS: atom_id res chain seq x y z
N MET A 1 -23.96 51.00 31.99
CA MET A 1 -24.00 49.55 32.25
C MET A 1 -24.48 48.90 30.95
N TYR A 2 -23.76 48.08 30.19
CA TYR A 2 -22.69 47.10 30.43
C TYR A 2 -21.72 47.11 29.23
N LYS A 3 -20.40 47.01 29.48
CA LYS A 3 -19.40 46.67 28.46
C LYS A 3 -19.39 45.15 28.30
N GLN A 4 -19.59 44.63 27.10
CA GLN A 4 -19.32 43.22 26.80
C GLN A 4 -17.82 43.05 26.52
N ALA A 5 -17.15 42.31 27.37
CA ALA A 5 -15.77 41.86 27.18
C ALA A 5 -15.77 40.57 26.36
N VAL A 6 -15.09 40.57 25.23
CA VAL A 6 -14.80 39.37 24.44
C VAL A 6 -13.58 38.70 25.07
N ILE A 7 -13.77 37.54 25.68
CA ILE A 7 -12.67 36.69 26.17
C ILE A 7 -12.19 35.83 25.00
N LEU A 8 -11.00 36.14 24.49
CA LEU A 8 -10.30 35.34 23.49
C LEU A 8 -9.58 34.19 24.22
N LEU A 9 -10.12 32.97 24.12
CA LEU A 9 -9.50 31.77 24.68
C LEU A 9 -8.37 31.32 23.72
N LEU A 10 -7.12 31.71 24.02
CA LEU A 10 -5.95 31.13 23.35
C LEU A 10 -5.77 29.69 23.87
N MET A 11 -6.07 28.70 23.02
CA MET A 11 -5.56 27.34 23.20
C MET A 11 -4.08 27.32 22.84
N LEU A 12 -3.22 27.37 23.86
CA LEU A 12 -1.81 27.04 23.76
C LEU A 12 -1.68 25.52 23.60
N PHE A 13 -1.42 25.05 22.38
CA PHE A 13 -0.90 23.71 22.16
C PHE A 13 0.54 23.66 22.68
N THR A 14 0.73 23.12 23.88
CA THR A 14 2.06 22.73 24.35
C THR A 14 2.48 21.48 23.58
N VAL A 15 3.28 21.65 22.53
CA VAL A 15 4.05 20.55 21.94
C VAL A 15 5.18 20.24 22.93
N SER A 16 4.94 19.27 23.82
CA SER A 16 6.02 18.67 24.61
C SER A 16 6.90 17.85 23.68
N VAL A 17 8.00 18.43 23.22
CA VAL A 17 9.10 17.67 22.64
C VAL A 17 9.76 16.91 23.79
N SER A 18 9.26 15.71 24.07
CA SER A 18 9.98 14.77 24.93
C SER A 18 11.26 14.40 24.17
N ALA A 19 12.42 14.78 24.70
CA ALA A 19 13.67 14.24 24.22
C ALA A 19 13.60 12.71 24.34
N ALA A 20 13.72 12.00 23.22
CA ALA A 20 13.73 10.55 23.22
C ALA A 20 14.91 10.07 24.09
N LEU A 21 14.61 9.22 25.08
CA LEU A 21 15.66 8.58 25.86
C LEU A 21 16.51 7.72 24.91
N PRO A 22 17.85 7.69 25.10
CA PRO A 22 18.72 6.94 24.19
C PRO A 22 18.37 5.45 24.21
N ALA A 23 18.47 4.81 23.05
CA ALA A 23 18.30 3.37 22.94
C ALA A 23 19.28 2.63 23.87
N ARG A 24 18.78 1.61 24.55
CA ARG A 24 19.56 0.73 25.43
C ARG A 24 19.51 -0.70 24.93
N TYR A 25 20.63 -1.40 25.03
CA TYR A 25 20.65 -2.83 24.77
C TYR A 25 20.06 -3.57 25.97
N MET A 26 19.08 -4.43 25.69
CA MET A 26 18.45 -5.34 26.63
C MET A 26 18.54 -6.76 26.07
N GLN A 27 18.45 -7.75 26.95
CA GLN A 27 18.50 -9.17 26.62
C GLN A 27 17.19 -9.85 26.99
N THR A 28 16.70 -10.73 26.13
CA THR A 28 15.53 -11.57 26.42
C THR A 28 15.85 -12.62 27.49
N ILE A 29 14.99 -12.75 28.50
CA ILE A 29 15.13 -13.78 29.55
C ILE A 29 14.52 -15.13 29.14
N GLU A 30 13.55 -15.08 28.22
CA GLU A 30 12.83 -16.22 27.66
C GLU A 30 12.45 -15.94 26.19
N ASP A 31 11.87 -16.92 25.50
CA ASP A 31 11.33 -16.71 24.17
C ASP A 31 10.18 -15.71 24.23
N ALA A 32 10.35 -14.54 23.61
CA ALA A 32 9.45 -13.40 23.75
C ALA A 32 8.77 -13.07 22.44
N ALA A 33 7.45 -12.98 22.44
CA ALA A 33 6.69 -12.52 21.28
C ALA A 33 6.99 -11.05 20.98
N ILE A 34 7.09 -10.72 19.70
CA ILE A 34 7.23 -9.35 19.22
C ILE A 34 6.03 -8.95 18.38
N TRP A 35 5.63 -7.70 18.50
CA TRP A 35 4.47 -7.13 17.82
C TRP A 35 4.91 -5.95 16.97
N ALA A 36 4.23 -5.70 15.86
CA ALA A 36 4.45 -4.47 15.09
C ALA A 36 3.17 -4.08 14.34
N GLN A 37 3.11 -2.81 13.97
CA GLN A 37 2.08 -2.34 13.05
C GLN A 37 2.39 -2.79 11.62
N ILE A 38 1.49 -3.60 11.05
CA ILE A 38 1.52 -4.09 9.68
C ILE A 38 0.25 -3.56 8.98
N GLY A 39 0.43 -2.59 8.08
CA GLY A 39 -0.68 -1.76 7.58
C GLY A 39 -1.38 -1.04 8.72
N ASP A 40 -2.68 -1.29 8.88
CA ASP A 40 -3.51 -0.65 9.92
C ASP A 40 -3.68 -1.53 11.17
N LYS A 41 -3.00 -2.68 11.25
CA LYS A 41 -3.16 -3.64 12.35
C LYS A 41 -1.87 -3.83 13.11
N THR A 42 -1.94 -3.81 14.44
CA THR A 42 -0.88 -4.33 15.29
C THR A 42 -1.06 -5.84 15.41
N VAL A 43 -0.06 -6.60 14.97
CA VAL A 43 -0.09 -8.07 14.95
C VAL A 43 1.20 -8.62 15.56
N ALA A 44 1.15 -9.86 16.04
CA ALA A 44 2.37 -10.60 16.37
C ALA A 44 3.16 -10.83 15.08
N VAL A 45 4.41 -10.38 15.07
CA VAL A 45 5.30 -10.45 13.89
C VAL A 45 6.43 -11.46 14.07
N GLY A 46 6.41 -12.22 15.17
CA GLY A 46 7.36 -13.28 15.44
C GLY A 46 7.71 -13.38 16.91
N ASN A 47 8.89 -13.94 17.17
CA ASN A 47 9.50 -13.99 18.49
C ASN A 47 11.01 -13.78 18.42
N ILE A 48 11.57 -13.38 19.55
CA ILE A 48 13.00 -13.35 19.80
C ILE A 48 13.27 -14.42 20.86
N ARG A 49 14.25 -15.29 20.60
CA ARG A 49 14.58 -16.39 21.53
C ARG A 49 15.20 -15.88 22.81
N ALA A 50 15.21 -16.71 23.85
CA ALA A 50 15.92 -16.44 25.09
C ALA A 50 17.42 -16.12 24.87
N GLY A 51 17.93 -15.20 25.68
CA GLY A 51 19.34 -14.79 25.70
C GLY A 51 19.77 -13.90 24.53
N GLN A 52 18.86 -13.39 23.71
CA GLN A 52 19.19 -12.54 22.57
C GLN A 52 19.15 -11.05 22.93
N ILE A 53 20.11 -10.30 22.39
CA ILE A 53 20.24 -8.86 22.62
C ILE A 53 19.55 -8.08 21.51
N LEU A 54 18.84 -7.02 21.88
CA LEU A 54 18.29 -6.00 20.97
C LEU A 54 18.35 -4.61 21.59
N ALA A 55 18.48 -3.58 20.76
CA ALA A 55 18.34 -2.20 21.18
C ALA A 55 16.85 -1.85 21.31
N VAL A 56 16.50 -1.24 22.44
CA VAL A 56 15.14 -0.80 22.74
C VAL A 56 15.10 0.62 23.30
N GLU A 57 13.98 1.28 23.06
CA GLU A 57 13.61 2.59 23.58
C GLU A 57 12.41 2.44 24.53
N PRO A 58 12.32 3.23 25.61
CA PRO A 58 11.13 3.24 26.46
C PRO A 58 9.89 3.66 25.65
N GLY A 59 8.90 2.77 25.54
CA GLY A 59 7.59 3.06 24.96
C GLY A 59 6.52 3.26 26.04
N ALA A 60 5.32 2.74 25.78
CA ALA A 60 4.22 2.68 26.75
C ALA A 60 4.61 1.98 28.07
N ALA A 61 3.75 2.09 29.10
CA ALA A 61 4.06 1.64 30.46
C ALA A 61 4.58 0.19 30.53
N SER A 62 4.00 -0.73 29.76
CA SER A 62 4.34 -2.17 29.74
C SER A 62 5.26 -2.61 28.60
N TYR A 63 5.62 -1.75 27.65
CA TYR A 63 6.35 -2.16 26.44
C TYR A 63 7.63 -1.36 26.20
N TYR A 64 8.62 -2.06 25.67
CA TYR A 64 9.74 -1.45 24.97
C TYR A 64 9.44 -1.36 23.48
N GLU A 65 9.90 -0.29 22.85
CA GLU A 65 9.86 -0.09 21.40
C GLU A 65 11.23 -0.38 20.79
N PHE A 66 11.26 -0.85 19.55
CA PHE A 66 12.50 -1.05 18.81
C PHE A 66 12.27 -0.87 17.31
N ASN A 67 13.34 -0.63 16.54
CA ASN A 67 13.24 -0.50 15.09
C ASN A 67 12.90 -1.86 14.44
N PHE A 68 11.78 -1.92 13.71
CA PHE A 68 11.30 -3.13 13.02
C PHE A 68 10.83 -2.78 11.61
N GLY A 69 11.57 -3.27 10.61
CA GLY A 69 11.35 -2.92 9.20
C GLY A 69 11.41 -1.41 8.99
N PHE A 70 10.33 -0.84 8.45
CA PHE A 70 10.17 0.60 8.22
C PHE A 70 9.44 1.34 9.35
N GLY A 71 9.18 0.67 10.48
CA GLY A 71 8.44 1.22 11.61
C GLY A 71 8.98 0.75 12.96
N LYS A 72 8.11 0.72 13.96
CA LYS A 72 8.42 0.25 15.31
C LYS A 72 7.83 -1.13 15.59
N GLY A 73 8.59 -1.93 16.32
CA GLY A 73 8.15 -3.16 16.97
C GLY A 73 8.06 -2.95 18.47
N PHE A 74 7.32 -3.84 19.14
CA PHE A 74 7.03 -3.80 20.55
C PHE A 74 7.32 -5.16 21.19
N ILE A 75 7.87 -5.12 22.40
CA ILE A 75 8.16 -6.29 23.22
C ILE A 75 7.86 -5.96 24.69
N ASP A 76 7.26 -6.90 25.41
CA ASP A 76 6.87 -6.69 26.81
C ASP A 76 8.14 -6.49 27.68
N LYS A 77 8.09 -5.49 28.58
CA LYS A 77 9.22 -5.20 29.49
C LYS A 77 9.54 -6.37 30.41
N GLY A 78 8.55 -7.19 30.77
CA GLY A 78 8.70 -8.37 31.62
C GLY A 78 9.57 -9.46 31.01
N HIS A 79 9.77 -9.45 29.69
CA HIS A 79 10.64 -10.42 29.01
C HIS A 79 12.08 -9.93 28.80
N LEU A 80 12.44 -8.75 29.31
CA LEU A 80 13.73 -8.13 29.06
C LEU A 80 14.46 -7.72 30.33
N GLU A 81 15.76 -8.00 30.38
CA GLU A 81 16.67 -7.54 31.41
C GLU A 81 17.87 -6.77 30.83
N PRO A 82 18.57 -5.94 31.62
CA PRO A 82 19.81 -5.33 31.18
C PRO A 82 20.84 -6.40 30.77
N VAL A 83 21.54 -6.15 29.66
CA VAL A 83 22.59 -7.08 29.19
C VAL A 83 23.63 -7.30 30.27
N GLN A 84 23.91 -8.57 30.59
CA GLN A 84 24.92 -8.94 31.58
C GLN A 84 26.31 -9.06 30.92
N GLY A 85 27.34 -8.49 31.56
CA GLY A 85 28.73 -8.63 31.15
C GLY A 85 29.12 -7.83 29.88
N ARG A 86 30.13 -8.33 29.14
CA ARG A 86 30.69 -7.66 27.94
C ARG A 86 30.06 -8.16 26.63
N GLN A 87 28.80 -8.58 26.63
CA GLN A 87 28.16 -8.98 25.39
C GLN A 87 27.90 -7.75 24.50
N LYS A 88 28.26 -7.85 23.22
CA LYS A 88 28.09 -6.78 22.24
C LYS A 88 27.37 -7.31 21.02
N VAL A 89 26.55 -6.47 20.42
CA VAL A 89 26.04 -6.68 19.07
C VAL A 89 27.16 -6.39 18.08
N GLU A 90 27.43 -7.33 17.19
CA GLU A 90 28.47 -7.17 16.16
C GLU A 90 27.96 -6.36 14.97
N ASP A 91 28.71 -5.30 14.62
CA ASP A 91 28.55 -4.54 13.37
C ASP A 91 29.92 -4.02 12.90
N GLY A 92 30.87 -4.92 12.67
CA GLY A 92 32.25 -4.56 12.34
C GLY A 92 32.42 -3.76 11.04
N LEU A 93 31.40 -3.77 10.17
CA LEU A 93 31.40 -3.05 8.88
C LEU A 93 30.54 -1.77 8.89
N GLY A 94 29.89 -1.45 10.02
CA GLY A 94 28.99 -0.30 10.11
C GLY A 94 27.74 -0.42 9.22
N ASP A 95 27.29 -1.65 8.94
CA ASP A 95 26.13 -1.94 8.11
C ASP A 95 24.84 -1.36 8.72
N LEU A 96 24.77 -1.19 10.05
CA LEU A 96 23.66 -0.55 10.73
C LEU A 96 23.54 0.95 10.42
N ASN A 97 24.59 1.59 9.90
CA ASN A 97 24.55 2.99 9.47
C ASN A 97 24.09 3.15 8.02
N LYS A 98 23.98 2.05 7.27
CA LYS A 98 23.52 2.09 5.87
C LYS A 98 22.01 2.33 5.82
N PRO A 99 21.51 3.10 4.84
CA PRO A 99 20.07 3.22 4.62
C PRO A 99 19.48 1.86 4.20
N LEU A 100 18.21 1.64 4.53
CA LEU A 100 17.49 0.46 4.05
C LEU A 100 17.39 0.51 2.52
N SER A 101 17.48 -0.65 1.87
CA SER A 101 17.40 -0.75 0.42
C SER A 101 15.96 -0.71 -0.09
N ASN A 102 15.79 -0.50 -1.40
CA ASN A 102 14.49 -0.67 -2.09
C ASN A 102 14.13 -2.15 -2.34
N GLN A 103 14.78 -3.09 -1.65
CA GLN A 103 14.50 -4.52 -1.75
C GLN A 103 13.90 -5.04 -0.46
N ASN A 104 12.82 -5.78 -0.59
CA ASN A 104 12.20 -6.49 0.51
C ASN A 104 12.28 -8.00 0.26
N LEU A 105 12.26 -8.77 1.34
CA LEU A 105 11.88 -10.17 1.33
C LEU A 105 10.43 -10.31 1.77
N ILE A 106 9.87 -11.48 1.51
CA ILE A 106 8.56 -11.89 1.99
C ILE A 106 8.63 -13.24 2.68
N THR A 107 7.87 -13.39 3.76
CA THR A 107 7.70 -14.63 4.50
C THR A 107 6.36 -15.27 4.15
N TRP A 108 6.36 -16.58 3.89
CA TRP A 108 5.14 -17.37 3.56
C TRP A 108 4.79 -18.40 4.62
N LYS A 109 5.71 -18.58 5.56
CA LYS A 109 5.64 -19.43 6.74
C LYS A 109 6.47 -18.75 7.81
N ASP A 110 6.36 -19.22 9.04
CA ASP A 110 7.28 -18.83 10.10
C ASP A 110 8.72 -19.09 9.65
N THR A 111 9.50 -18.00 9.64
CA THR A 111 10.81 -17.92 8.98
C THR A 111 11.88 -17.75 10.05
N PRO A 112 12.76 -18.75 10.24
CA PRO A 112 13.86 -18.65 11.18
C PRO A 112 14.80 -17.49 10.84
N VAL A 113 15.21 -16.77 11.88
CA VAL A 113 16.18 -15.68 11.82
C VAL A 113 17.41 -16.10 12.60
N TYR A 114 18.60 -15.83 12.07
CA TYR A 114 19.88 -16.31 12.59
C TYR A 114 20.79 -15.19 13.04
N ASN A 115 21.69 -15.52 13.97
CA ASN A 115 22.70 -14.60 14.48
C ASN A 115 23.85 -14.34 13.48
N ALA A 116 24.13 -15.29 12.59
CA ALA A 116 25.15 -15.18 11.54
C ALA A 116 24.65 -15.83 10.23
N PRO A 117 25.19 -15.45 9.06
CA PRO A 117 24.82 -16.03 7.77
C PRO A 117 25.51 -17.39 7.59
N SER A 118 25.10 -18.38 8.39
CA SER A 118 25.65 -19.74 8.37
C SER A 118 24.62 -20.74 8.87
N VAL A 119 24.57 -21.91 8.23
CA VAL A 119 23.65 -23.01 8.60
C VAL A 119 23.87 -23.50 10.03
N GLY A 120 25.10 -23.39 10.56
CA GLY A 120 25.42 -23.76 11.95
C GLY A 120 25.15 -22.67 12.98
N SER A 121 24.66 -21.49 12.56
CA SER A 121 24.39 -20.39 13.49
C SER A 121 23.19 -20.70 14.39
N ALA A 122 23.29 -20.36 15.67
CA ALA A 122 22.15 -20.40 16.56
C ALA A 122 21.06 -19.42 16.09
N PRO A 123 19.77 -19.83 16.04
CA PRO A 123 18.69 -18.92 15.70
C PRO A 123 18.58 -17.77 16.70
N PHE A 124 18.39 -16.57 16.17
CA PHE A 124 18.00 -15.37 16.90
C PHE A 124 16.51 -15.40 17.27
N GLY A 125 15.67 -15.91 16.37
CA GLY A 125 14.23 -15.82 16.53
C GLY A 125 13.49 -16.33 15.31
N VAL A 126 12.24 -15.93 15.19
CA VAL A 126 11.37 -16.25 14.07
C VAL A 126 10.67 -14.97 13.64
N LEU A 127 10.60 -14.71 12.33
CA LEU A 127 9.62 -13.79 11.76
C LEU A 127 8.38 -14.57 11.37
N ALA A 128 7.20 -14.07 11.73
CA ALA A 128 5.93 -14.69 11.38
C ALA A 128 5.75 -14.76 9.85
N GLU A 129 4.87 -15.64 9.40
CA GLU A 129 4.42 -15.64 8.01
C GLU A 129 3.74 -14.32 7.59
N ASN A 130 3.57 -14.14 6.28
CA ASN A 130 2.82 -13.04 5.69
C ASN A 130 3.41 -11.65 5.96
N LEU A 131 4.74 -11.53 6.09
CA LEU A 131 5.42 -10.26 6.30
C LEU A 131 6.18 -9.82 5.06
N ARG A 132 6.20 -8.50 4.84
CA ARG A 132 7.21 -7.82 4.01
C ARG A 132 8.29 -7.27 4.92
N TYR A 133 9.56 -7.55 4.62
CA TYR A 133 10.66 -7.04 5.45
C TYR A 133 11.83 -6.53 4.61
N PRO A 134 12.42 -5.36 4.94
CA PRO A 134 13.53 -4.80 4.18
C PRO A 134 14.80 -5.66 4.25
N ILE A 135 15.44 -5.80 3.10
CA ILE A 135 16.76 -6.41 2.97
C ILE A 135 17.79 -5.29 3.08
N LEU A 136 18.78 -5.47 3.95
CA LEU A 136 19.92 -4.57 4.06
C LEU A 136 21.01 -4.95 3.05
N ASN A 137 21.33 -6.25 2.97
CA ASN A 137 22.34 -6.77 2.05
C ASN A 137 22.07 -8.23 1.66
N LYS A 138 22.73 -8.71 0.62
CA LYS A 138 22.72 -10.11 0.18
C LYS A 138 24.13 -10.66 0.25
N LEU A 139 24.31 -11.73 1.01
CA LEU A 139 25.60 -12.34 1.28
C LEU A 139 25.61 -13.80 0.84
N LYS A 140 26.81 -14.36 0.72
CA LYS A 140 27.01 -15.79 0.52
C LYS A 140 27.90 -16.34 1.63
N ASP A 141 27.55 -17.52 2.14
CA ASP A 141 28.38 -18.24 3.09
C ASP A 141 29.46 -19.08 2.39
N ARG A 142 30.22 -19.84 3.18
CA ARG A 142 31.30 -20.72 2.70
C ARG A 142 30.80 -21.87 1.81
N LEU A 143 29.52 -22.22 1.90
CA LEU A 143 28.86 -23.23 1.09
C LEU A 143 28.15 -22.62 -0.13
N ASN A 144 28.40 -21.32 -0.41
CA ASN A 144 27.80 -20.57 -1.51
C ASN A 144 26.26 -20.43 -1.36
N GLN A 145 25.71 -20.68 -0.17
CA GLN A 145 24.30 -20.44 0.14
C GLN A 145 24.06 -18.95 0.33
N THR A 146 22.93 -18.47 -0.21
CA THR A 146 22.56 -17.06 -0.15
C THR A 146 21.84 -16.74 1.16
N TRP A 147 22.21 -15.61 1.76
CA TRP A 147 21.62 -15.07 2.98
C TRP A 147 21.17 -13.62 2.76
N TYR A 148 20.00 -13.28 3.27
CA TYR A 148 19.53 -11.91 3.40
C TYR A 148 19.94 -11.37 4.76
N GLN A 149 20.76 -10.33 4.77
CA GLN A 149 21.05 -9.55 5.97
C GLN A 149 19.90 -8.56 6.18
N ILE A 150 19.36 -8.52 7.39
CA ILE A 150 18.28 -7.63 7.81
C ILE A 150 18.68 -6.89 9.10
N ARG A 151 17.89 -5.89 9.48
CA ARG A 151 18.02 -5.16 10.74
C ARG A 151 16.78 -5.38 11.60
N ILE A 152 16.97 -5.71 12.87
CA ILE A 152 15.90 -5.78 13.87
C ILE A 152 16.44 -5.25 15.20
N GLY A 153 15.79 -4.25 15.81
CA GLY A 153 16.23 -3.66 17.07
C GLY A 153 17.71 -3.24 17.07
N ASP A 154 18.11 -2.47 16.04
CA ASP A 154 19.48 -2.01 15.77
C ASP A 154 20.57 -3.07 15.91
N ARG A 155 20.25 -4.29 15.46
CA ARG A 155 21.25 -5.34 15.24
C ARG A 155 21.08 -6.02 13.91
N LEU A 156 22.17 -6.61 13.43
CA LEU A 156 22.17 -7.46 12.25
C LEU A 156 21.57 -8.83 12.59
N ALA A 157 20.80 -9.33 11.64
CA ALA A 157 20.19 -10.64 11.68
C ALA A 157 20.11 -11.19 10.25
N TYR A 158 20.02 -12.51 10.11
CA TYR A 158 20.20 -13.17 8.82
C TYR A 158 19.08 -14.16 8.55
N ILE A 159 18.56 -14.16 7.33
CA ILE A 159 17.55 -15.10 6.85
C ILE A 159 18.12 -15.86 5.66
N SER A 160 17.99 -17.18 5.67
CA SER A 160 18.36 -18.01 4.53
C SER A 160 17.45 -17.72 3.33
N ALA A 161 18.01 -17.58 2.13
CA ALA A 161 17.21 -17.43 0.92
C ALA A 161 16.40 -18.68 0.54
N LEU A 162 16.56 -19.79 1.27
CA LEU A 162 15.69 -20.97 1.16
C LEU A 162 14.39 -20.83 1.95
N GLU A 163 14.34 -19.92 2.94
CA GLU A 163 13.20 -19.75 3.85
C GLU A 163 12.29 -18.57 3.46
N ALA A 164 12.81 -17.63 2.66
CA ALA A 164 12.10 -16.43 2.23
C ALA A 164 12.32 -16.15 0.74
N GLN A 165 11.45 -15.34 0.14
CA GLN A 165 11.55 -14.95 -1.27
C GLN A 165 11.76 -13.44 -1.40
N PRO A 166 12.46 -12.94 -2.43
CA PRO A 166 12.42 -11.53 -2.79
C PRO A 166 10.99 -11.06 -3.08
N ASP A 167 10.67 -9.85 -2.68
CA ASP A 167 9.45 -9.16 -3.09
C ASP A 167 9.50 -8.80 -4.58
N ASN A 168 8.60 -9.38 -5.36
CA ASN A 168 8.47 -9.15 -6.80
C ASN A 168 7.50 -7.99 -7.13
N GLY A 169 7.04 -7.26 -6.11
CA GLY A 169 6.24 -6.06 -6.24
C GLY A 169 4.79 -6.24 -5.79
N LEU A 170 4.12 -5.11 -5.62
CA LEU A 170 2.75 -5.01 -5.15
C LEU A 170 1.78 -4.89 -6.36
N PRO A 171 0.77 -5.77 -6.47
CA PRO A 171 -0.21 -5.71 -7.54
C PRO A 171 -1.22 -4.58 -7.32
N VAL A 172 -1.37 -3.71 -8.31
CA VAL A 172 -2.41 -2.68 -8.37
C VAL A 172 -3.39 -3.06 -9.47
N LEU A 173 -4.56 -3.56 -9.11
CA LEU A 173 -5.58 -4.02 -10.03
C LEU A 173 -6.42 -2.85 -10.57
N THR A 174 -6.78 -2.92 -11.84
CA THR A 174 -7.63 -1.92 -12.48
C THR A 174 -8.91 -2.54 -13.03
N TYR A 175 -10.04 -2.01 -12.58
CA TYR A 175 -11.39 -2.31 -13.05
C TYR A 175 -12.05 -1.04 -13.63
N HIS A 176 -13.12 -1.19 -14.40
CA HIS A 176 -13.91 -0.06 -14.91
C HIS A 176 -15.41 -0.37 -14.79
N HIS A 177 -15.98 -1.05 -15.80
CA HIS A 177 -17.41 -1.32 -15.88
C HIS A 177 -17.69 -2.71 -15.31
N ILE A 178 -18.66 -2.82 -14.39
CA ILE A 178 -19.18 -4.11 -13.91
C ILE A 178 -20.62 -4.30 -14.41
N LEU A 179 -20.94 -5.42 -15.05
CA LEU A 179 -22.32 -5.72 -15.49
C LEU A 179 -22.70 -7.16 -15.18
N ARG A 180 -23.99 -7.43 -15.03
CA ARG A 180 -24.46 -8.82 -15.03
C ARG A 180 -24.35 -9.41 -16.43
N ASP A 181 -24.19 -10.72 -16.55
CA ASP A 181 -23.99 -11.36 -17.86
C ASP A 181 -25.22 -11.15 -18.76
N GLU A 182 -26.41 -11.25 -18.19
CA GLU A 182 -27.69 -11.04 -18.88
C GLU A 182 -27.91 -9.59 -19.33
N GLU A 183 -27.28 -8.63 -18.64
CA GLU A 183 -27.34 -7.21 -18.96
C GLU A 183 -26.32 -6.80 -20.03
N ASN A 184 -25.20 -7.53 -20.10
CA ASN A 184 -24.03 -7.19 -20.92
C ASN A 184 -24.22 -7.52 -22.41
N THR A 185 -25.22 -6.91 -23.03
CA THR A 185 -25.51 -7.06 -24.46
C THR A 185 -24.63 -6.16 -25.32
N ARG A 186 -24.41 -4.90 -24.89
CA ARG A 186 -23.68 -3.88 -25.66
C ARG A 186 -22.16 -3.93 -25.45
N PHE A 187 -21.70 -4.26 -24.25
CA PHE A 187 -20.29 -4.18 -23.85
C PHE A 187 -19.61 -5.56 -23.79
N ARG A 188 -20.23 -6.61 -24.35
CA ARG A 188 -19.73 -7.99 -24.34
C ARG A 188 -18.34 -8.17 -24.96
N HIS A 189 -17.93 -7.24 -25.82
CA HIS A 189 -16.63 -7.25 -26.49
C HIS A 189 -15.70 -6.13 -26.01
N THR A 190 -16.08 -5.42 -24.94
CA THR A 190 -15.26 -4.39 -24.32
C THR A 190 -14.38 -5.02 -23.25
N SER A 191 -13.07 -4.96 -23.43
CA SER A 191 -12.09 -5.62 -22.54
C SER A 191 -12.15 -5.13 -21.09
N THR A 192 -12.58 -3.87 -20.88
CA THR A 192 -12.71 -3.22 -19.56
C THR A 192 -14.08 -3.41 -18.90
N THR A 193 -14.90 -4.34 -19.40
CA THR A 193 -16.17 -4.73 -18.77
C THR A 193 -16.04 -6.10 -18.11
N THR A 194 -16.11 -6.15 -16.79
CA THR A 194 -16.05 -7.38 -15.99
C THR A 194 -17.46 -7.81 -15.59
N SER A 195 -17.74 -9.11 -15.56
CA SER A 195 -19.05 -9.56 -15.07
C SER A 195 -19.12 -9.55 -13.55
N VAL A 196 -20.32 -9.37 -12.98
CA VAL A 196 -20.53 -9.46 -11.51
C VAL A 196 -20.04 -10.82 -10.98
N ARG A 197 -20.30 -11.92 -11.70
CA ARG A 197 -19.84 -13.25 -11.32
C ARG A 197 -18.32 -13.33 -11.27
N ALA A 198 -17.63 -12.83 -12.30
CA ALA A 198 -16.17 -12.83 -12.33
C ALA A 198 -15.58 -11.97 -11.20
N PHE A 199 -16.12 -10.76 -11.00
CA PHE A 199 -15.68 -9.89 -9.91
C PHE A 199 -15.87 -10.53 -8.54
N ASN A 200 -17.05 -11.11 -8.27
CA ASN A 200 -17.31 -11.81 -7.02
C ASN A 200 -16.32 -12.97 -6.80
N ASN A 201 -16.09 -13.81 -7.81
CA ASN A 201 -15.14 -14.92 -7.69
C ASN A 201 -13.71 -14.46 -7.41
N GLN A 202 -13.29 -13.34 -8.00
CA GLN A 202 -11.97 -12.75 -7.74
C GLN A 202 -11.86 -12.23 -6.30
N MET A 203 -12.88 -11.55 -5.79
CA MET A 203 -12.88 -11.05 -4.41
C MET A 203 -12.97 -12.19 -3.40
N THR A 204 -13.77 -13.23 -3.68
CA THR A 204 -13.81 -14.47 -2.90
C THR A 204 -12.42 -15.11 -2.81
N TRP A 205 -11.72 -15.22 -3.93
CA TRP A 205 -10.37 -15.81 -3.94
C TRP A 205 -9.36 -14.99 -3.13
N LEU A 206 -9.39 -13.65 -3.24
CA LEU A 206 -8.54 -12.78 -2.43
C LEU A 206 -8.79 -12.99 -0.94
N ARG A 207 -10.07 -13.03 -0.54
CA ARG A 207 -10.47 -13.31 0.86
C ARG A 207 -9.98 -14.68 1.31
N ASP A 208 -10.24 -15.73 0.53
CA ASP A 208 -9.91 -17.12 0.90
C ASP A 208 -8.40 -17.36 0.98
N ARG A 209 -7.59 -16.46 0.38
CA ARG A 209 -6.14 -16.46 0.46
C ARG A 209 -5.59 -15.36 1.36
N ASP A 210 -6.42 -14.77 2.23
CA ASP A 210 -6.02 -13.77 3.23
C ASP A 210 -5.27 -12.56 2.64
N TYR A 211 -5.66 -12.11 1.44
CA TYR A 211 -5.13 -10.88 0.87
C TYR A 211 -5.73 -9.66 1.56
N ALA A 212 -4.86 -8.79 2.06
CA ALA A 212 -5.23 -7.46 2.52
C ALA A 212 -5.43 -6.51 1.33
N THR A 213 -6.54 -5.79 1.30
CA THR A 213 -6.75 -4.70 0.35
C THR A 213 -6.15 -3.41 0.90
N LEU A 214 -5.21 -2.82 0.17
CA LEU A 214 -4.51 -1.62 0.60
C LEU A 214 -5.15 -0.35 0.06
N SER A 215 -5.04 0.72 0.85
CA SER A 215 -5.32 2.08 0.40
C SER A 215 -4.17 2.62 -0.48
N MET A 216 -4.44 3.69 -1.23
CA MET A 216 -3.38 4.40 -1.96
C MET A 216 -2.34 5.04 -1.04
N ALA A 217 -2.70 5.40 0.20
CA ALA A 217 -1.75 5.90 1.20
C ALA A 217 -0.78 4.80 1.68
N GLN A 218 -1.27 3.57 1.84
CA GLN A 218 -0.40 2.41 2.13
C GLN A 218 0.50 2.08 0.93
N LEU A 219 -0.02 2.19 -0.30
CA LEU A 219 0.80 2.05 -1.51
C LEU A 219 1.88 3.13 -1.57
N GLU A 220 1.56 4.38 -1.23
CA GLU A 220 2.51 5.48 -1.15
C GLU A 220 3.61 5.18 -0.13
N GLY A 221 3.24 4.74 1.07
CA GLY A 221 4.21 4.33 2.08
C GLY A 221 5.11 3.19 1.61
N TYR A 222 4.57 2.23 0.85
CA TYR A 222 5.37 1.15 0.26
C TYR A 222 6.36 1.65 -0.78
N VAL A 223 5.94 2.53 -1.69
CA VAL A 223 6.83 3.14 -2.70
C VAL A 223 7.96 3.93 -2.02
N LYS A 224 7.65 4.57 -0.90
CA LYS A 224 8.56 5.43 -0.11
C LYS A 224 9.31 4.70 1.02
N ASN A 225 9.16 3.37 1.18
CA ASN A 225 9.78 2.61 2.26
C ASN A 225 9.47 3.16 3.67
N SER A 226 8.22 3.49 3.94
CA SER A 226 7.82 4.13 5.21
C SER A 226 6.74 3.37 5.98
N VAL A 227 6.38 2.16 5.54
CA VAL A 227 5.34 1.35 6.19
C VAL A 227 5.63 -0.14 6.02
N ASN A 228 5.38 -0.91 7.07
CA ASN A 228 5.41 -2.37 7.00
C ASN A 228 4.05 -2.86 6.48
N LEU A 229 4.06 -3.79 5.52
CA LEU A 229 2.86 -4.33 4.90
C LEU A 229 2.86 -5.87 4.92
N PRO A 230 1.69 -6.51 4.84
CA PRO A 230 1.63 -7.95 4.73
C PRO A 230 2.15 -8.42 3.36
N ALA A 231 2.58 -9.69 3.28
CA ALA A 231 3.02 -10.28 2.02
C ALA A 231 1.88 -10.46 1.02
N ARG A 232 0.70 -10.83 1.53
CA ARG A 232 -0.56 -11.01 0.81
C ARG A 232 -1.29 -9.67 0.80
N ALA A 233 -0.92 -8.82 -0.14
CA ALA A 233 -1.50 -7.49 -0.30
C ALA A 233 -1.83 -7.16 -1.75
N VAL A 234 -2.90 -6.39 -1.96
CA VAL A 234 -3.33 -5.93 -3.29
C VAL A 234 -4.00 -4.56 -3.19
N VAL A 235 -3.80 -3.70 -4.18
CA VAL A 235 -4.59 -2.46 -4.31
C VAL A 235 -5.67 -2.70 -5.37
N ILE A 236 -6.92 -2.34 -5.06
CA ILE A 236 -8.04 -2.46 -6.00
C ILE A 236 -8.45 -1.05 -6.44
N THR A 237 -8.39 -0.79 -7.75
CA THR A 237 -8.73 0.52 -8.32
C THR A 237 -9.84 0.40 -9.37
N PHE A 238 -10.70 1.41 -9.43
CA PHE A 238 -11.76 1.56 -10.43
C PHE A 238 -11.62 2.89 -11.13
N ASP A 239 -11.58 2.91 -12.45
CA ASP A 239 -11.52 4.16 -13.23
C ASP A 239 -12.93 4.61 -13.65
N ASP A 240 -13.02 5.82 -14.21
CA ASP A 240 -14.20 6.48 -14.80
C ASP A 240 -15.31 7.02 -13.87
N GLY A 241 -15.56 6.40 -12.72
CA GLY A 241 -16.68 6.76 -11.84
C GLY A 241 -18.05 6.30 -12.35
N LEU A 242 -18.11 5.08 -12.90
CA LEU A 242 -19.33 4.50 -13.48
C LEU A 242 -20.36 4.09 -12.41
N LYS A 243 -21.64 4.30 -12.70
CA LYS A 243 -22.79 3.91 -11.85
C LYS A 243 -22.87 2.41 -11.60
N SER A 244 -22.36 1.60 -12.50
CA SER A 244 -22.23 0.14 -12.32
C SER A 244 -21.37 -0.24 -11.12
N VAL A 245 -20.35 0.58 -10.78
CA VAL A 245 -19.45 0.30 -9.66
C VAL A 245 -20.19 0.40 -8.34
N SER A 246 -20.95 1.48 -8.11
CA SER A 246 -21.81 1.60 -6.92
C SER A 246 -22.90 0.53 -6.89
N ARG A 247 -23.42 0.14 -8.05
CA ARG A 247 -24.50 -0.86 -8.13
C ARG A 247 -24.04 -2.29 -7.86
N TYR A 248 -22.84 -2.67 -8.32
CA TYR A 248 -22.43 -4.07 -8.35
C TYR A 248 -21.10 -4.37 -7.67
N ALA A 249 -20.10 -3.49 -7.73
CA ALA A 249 -18.83 -3.73 -7.05
C ALA A 249 -18.92 -3.42 -5.55
N TYR A 250 -19.56 -2.29 -5.21
CA TYR A 250 -19.75 -1.84 -3.83
C TYR A 250 -20.33 -2.91 -2.89
N PRO A 251 -21.48 -3.55 -3.16
CA PRO A 251 -22.05 -4.53 -2.25
C PRO A 251 -21.13 -5.75 -2.04
N VAL A 252 -20.41 -6.18 -3.09
CA VAL A 252 -19.45 -7.30 -3.02
C VAL A 252 -18.25 -6.95 -2.15
N LEU A 253 -17.63 -5.79 -2.38
CA LEU A 253 -16.51 -5.32 -1.57
C LEU A 253 -16.91 -5.13 -0.10
N LYS A 254 -18.09 -4.54 0.13
CA LYS A 254 -18.66 -4.34 1.47
C LYS A 254 -18.88 -5.65 2.20
N GLN A 255 -19.43 -6.66 1.51
CA GLN A 255 -19.65 -7.99 2.07
C GLN A 255 -18.35 -8.64 2.55
N TYR A 256 -17.23 -8.42 1.86
CA TYR A 256 -15.93 -8.98 2.23
C TYR A 256 -15.07 -8.06 3.10
N GLY A 257 -15.59 -6.89 3.51
CA GLY A 257 -14.82 -5.90 4.28
C GLY A 257 -13.64 -5.31 3.52
N MET A 258 -13.64 -5.41 2.19
CA MET A 258 -12.58 -4.93 1.30
C MET A 258 -12.75 -3.44 1.01
N LYS A 259 -11.64 -2.72 0.86
CA LYS A 259 -11.62 -1.32 0.43
C LYS A 259 -11.04 -1.20 -0.97
N ALA A 260 -11.43 -0.14 -1.67
CA ALA A 260 -10.93 0.16 -3.01
C ALA A 260 -10.79 1.67 -3.23
N THR A 261 -10.08 2.04 -4.29
CA THR A 261 -10.00 3.43 -4.76
C THR A 261 -10.79 3.59 -6.05
N ALA A 262 -11.60 4.63 -6.16
CA ALA A 262 -12.26 5.00 -7.41
C ALA A 262 -11.68 6.33 -7.93
N PHE A 263 -11.06 6.29 -9.11
CA PHE A 263 -10.60 7.46 -9.84
C PHE A 263 -11.77 8.03 -10.65
N ILE A 264 -12.24 9.22 -10.28
CA ILE A 264 -13.48 9.82 -10.79
C ILE A 264 -13.19 10.89 -11.84
N ILE A 265 -13.88 10.82 -12.97
CA ILE A 265 -13.91 11.92 -13.96
C ILE A 265 -14.90 12.97 -13.46
N THR A 266 -14.39 14.06 -12.88
CA THR A 266 -15.26 14.95 -12.08
C THR A 266 -16.29 15.72 -12.90
N SER A 267 -16.03 16.00 -14.19
CA SER A 267 -17.05 16.59 -15.08
C SER A 267 -18.21 15.66 -15.44
N ARG A 268 -18.09 14.36 -15.14
CA ARG A 268 -19.13 13.36 -15.44
C ARG A 268 -20.03 13.04 -14.26
N ILE A 269 -19.69 13.50 -13.04
CA ILE A 269 -20.52 13.35 -11.84
C ILE A 269 -21.90 13.95 -12.11
N LYS A 270 -22.95 13.19 -11.77
CA LYS A 270 -24.34 13.63 -11.97
C LYS A 270 -24.87 14.34 -10.74
N ARG A 271 -25.67 15.38 -10.96
CA ARG A 271 -26.38 16.07 -9.86
C ARG A 271 -27.42 15.16 -9.20
N HIS A 272 -28.13 14.37 -10.03
CA HIS A 272 -29.17 13.44 -9.59
C HIS A 272 -28.92 12.03 -10.16
N PRO A 273 -29.37 10.96 -9.47
CA PRO A 273 -29.27 9.61 -9.97
C PRO A 273 -29.97 9.45 -11.33
N GLN A 274 -29.33 8.74 -12.25
CA GLN A 274 -29.95 8.33 -13.52
C GLN A 274 -30.73 7.03 -13.32
N LYS A 275 -31.84 6.82 -14.06
CA LYS A 275 -32.49 5.50 -14.16
C LYS A 275 -31.49 4.51 -14.74
N TRP A 276 -31.34 3.34 -14.11
CA TRP A 276 -30.40 2.31 -14.56
C TRP A 276 -30.70 1.85 -15.99
N ASP A 277 -29.69 1.92 -16.85
CA ASP A 277 -29.70 1.37 -18.20
C ASP A 277 -28.34 0.70 -18.50
N PRO A 278 -28.25 -0.63 -18.49
CA PRO A 278 -27.00 -1.35 -18.72
C PRO A 278 -26.49 -1.24 -20.17
N LYS A 279 -27.30 -0.67 -21.09
CA LYS A 279 -26.89 -0.41 -22.48
C LYS A 279 -26.21 0.94 -22.65
N SER A 280 -26.00 1.72 -21.60
CA SER A 280 -25.31 3.02 -21.67
C SER A 280 -24.22 3.14 -20.61
N LEU A 281 -23.22 4.00 -20.88
CA LEU A 281 -22.25 4.40 -19.86
C LEU A 281 -22.89 5.47 -18.97
N GLN A 282 -23.28 5.07 -17.78
CA GLN A 282 -23.85 5.96 -16.77
C GLN A 282 -22.83 6.24 -15.68
N PHE A 283 -22.83 7.47 -15.18
CA PHE A 283 -21.87 7.93 -14.18
C PHE A 283 -22.57 8.17 -12.85
N MET A 284 -21.85 7.96 -11.76
CA MET A 284 -22.41 8.13 -10.42
C MET A 284 -22.86 9.57 -10.19
N SER A 285 -23.95 9.70 -9.46
CA SER A 285 -24.42 10.97 -8.90
C SER A 285 -23.73 11.30 -7.58
N VAL A 286 -23.89 12.55 -7.12
CA VAL A 286 -23.43 12.99 -5.79
C VAL A 286 -23.98 12.09 -4.68
N ALA A 287 -25.26 11.67 -4.78
CA ALA A 287 -25.87 10.79 -3.79
C ALA A 287 -25.22 9.39 -3.78
N GLU A 288 -24.96 8.81 -4.95
CA GLU A 288 -24.35 7.48 -5.07
C GLU A 288 -22.87 7.49 -4.65
N LEU A 289 -22.14 8.58 -4.93
CA LEU A 289 -20.79 8.75 -4.40
C LEU A 289 -20.82 8.81 -2.87
N ASN A 290 -21.73 9.59 -2.27
CA ASN A 290 -21.85 9.68 -0.82
C ASN A 290 -22.20 8.34 -0.15
N GLU A 291 -23.03 7.52 -0.80
CA GLU A 291 -23.48 6.21 -0.31
C GLU A 291 -22.34 5.20 -0.15
N ILE A 292 -21.34 5.21 -1.04
CA ILE A 292 -20.30 4.17 -1.09
C ILE A 292 -18.98 4.55 -0.40
N ARG A 293 -18.93 5.70 0.28
CA ARG A 293 -17.72 6.24 0.94
C ARG A 293 -17.17 5.36 2.05
N ASP A 294 -17.98 4.47 2.61
CA ASP A 294 -17.50 3.50 3.59
C ASP A 294 -16.57 2.47 2.96
N VAL A 295 -16.62 2.25 1.64
CA VAL A 295 -15.78 1.25 0.94
C VAL A 295 -14.76 1.90 -0.01
N PHE A 296 -15.14 3.01 -0.64
CA PHE A 296 -14.34 3.66 -1.68
C PHE A 296 -13.68 4.95 -1.21
N ASP A 297 -12.37 5.03 -1.43
CA ASP A 297 -11.64 6.29 -1.47
C ASP A 297 -11.75 6.93 -2.86
N PHE A 298 -12.11 8.22 -2.93
CA PHE A 298 -12.30 8.91 -4.20
C PHE A 298 -11.10 9.77 -4.57
N GLN A 299 -10.55 9.52 -5.75
CA GLN A 299 -9.34 10.14 -6.27
C GLN A 299 -9.55 10.65 -7.71
N SER A 300 -8.57 11.35 -8.27
CA SER A 300 -8.76 12.08 -9.52
C SER A 300 -8.58 11.19 -10.76
N HIS A 301 -9.55 11.22 -11.67
CA HIS A 301 -9.36 10.79 -13.07
C HIS A 301 -9.49 11.96 -14.04
N THR A 302 -8.93 13.11 -13.63
CA THR A 302 -9.03 14.41 -14.32
C THR A 302 -10.43 15.02 -14.24
N HIS A 303 -10.55 16.31 -14.58
CA HIS A 303 -11.85 16.94 -14.69
C HIS A 303 -12.47 16.65 -16.06
N PHE A 304 -11.80 17.03 -17.15
CA PHE A 304 -12.36 17.00 -18.50
C PHE A 304 -11.43 16.36 -19.54
N LEU A 305 -10.22 15.94 -19.15
CA LEU A 305 -9.19 15.43 -20.05
C LEU A 305 -9.35 13.94 -20.43
N HIS A 306 -10.37 13.25 -19.90
CA HIS A 306 -10.72 11.89 -20.29
C HIS A 306 -11.45 11.82 -21.64
N ARG A 307 -10.74 12.16 -22.73
CA ARG A 307 -11.21 12.12 -24.11
C ARG A 307 -10.09 11.74 -25.07
N ILE A 308 -10.47 11.32 -26.27
CA ILE A 308 -9.55 11.10 -27.39
C ILE A 308 -9.78 12.15 -28.48
N ASP A 309 -8.73 12.45 -29.24
CA ASP A 309 -8.82 13.28 -30.44
C ASP A 309 -9.28 12.47 -31.67
N GLY A 310 -9.33 13.13 -32.84
CA GLY A 310 -9.70 12.48 -34.11
C GLY A 310 -8.77 11.34 -34.55
N TYR A 311 -7.56 11.25 -33.99
CA TYR A 311 -6.58 10.19 -34.24
C TYR A 311 -6.58 9.12 -33.15
N ARG A 312 -7.60 9.11 -32.28
CA ARG A 312 -7.74 8.20 -31.14
C ARG A 312 -6.61 8.32 -30.11
N ARG A 313 -5.96 9.49 -30.00
CA ARG A 313 -4.93 9.76 -28.99
C ARG A 313 -5.54 10.48 -27.78
N PRO A 314 -5.08 10.21 -26.54
CA PRO A 314 -5.55 10.94 -25.37
C PRO A 314 -5.35 12.45 -25.53
N ILE A 315 -6.41 13.24 -25.38
CA ILE A 315 -6.32 14.70 -25.56
C ILE A 315 -5.38 15.34 -24.53
N LEU A 316 -5.16 14.69 -23.39
CA LEU A 316 -4.20 15.11 -22.37
C LEU A 316 -2.82 15.39 -22.98
N LEU A 317 -2.38 14.58 -23.95
CA LEU A 317 -1.05 14.67 -24.54
C LEU A 317 -0.86 15.92 -25.42
N SER A 318 -1.93 16.44 -26.00
CA SER A 318 -1.91 17.61 -26.88
C SER A 318 -2.14 18.93 -26.14
N ARG A 319 -2.46 18.91 -24.84
CA ARG A 319 -2.64 20.14 -24.04
C ARG A 319 -1.32 20.75 -23.58
N SER A 320 -1.33 22.05 -23.35
CA SER A 320 -0.26 22.77 -22.66
C SER A 320 -0.22 22.36 -21.19
N GLU A 321 0.95 22.40 -20.56
CA GLU A 321 1.13 22.10 -19.14
C GLU A 321 0.16 22.90 -18.26
N HIS A 322 0.02 24.20 -18.51
CA HIS A 322 -0.94 25.08 -17.83
C HIS A 322 -2.38 24.55 -17.88
N ASN A 323 -2.86 24.14 -19.05
CA ASN A 323 -4.21 23.59 -19.17
C ASN A 323 -4.39 22.26 -18.44
N ILE A 324 -3.33 21.44 -18.38
CA ILE A 324 -3.34 20.18 -17.65
C ILE A 324 -3.40 20.44 -16.14
N LEU A 325 -2.54 21.34 -15.65
CA LEU A 325 -2.50 21.76 -14.24
C LEU A 325 -3.87 22.29 -13.78
N PHE A 326 -4.47 23.21 -14.53
CA PHE A 326 -5.78 23.76 -14.19
C PHE A 326 -6.91 22.72 -14.16
N ASP A 327 -6.86 21.74 -15.06
CA ASP A 327 -7.82 20.62 -15.07
C ASP A 327 -7.63 19.72 -13.84
N PHE A 328 -6.38 19.39 -13.51
CA PHE A 328 -6.02 18.57 -12.35
C PHE A 328 -6.45 19.23 -11.04
N GLU A 329 -6.14 20.50 -10.83
CA GLU A 329 -6.57 21.23 -9.65
C GLU A 329 -8.10 21.34 -9.57
N ARG A 330 -8.77 21.58 -10.71
CA ARG A 330 -10.24 21.61 -10.75
C ARG A 330 -10.83 20.26 -10.33
N SER A 331 -10.22 19.16 -10.77
CA SER A 331 -10.61 17.81 -10.34
C SER A 331 -10.48 17.63 -8.83
N ARG A 332 -9.34 18.01 -8.25
CA ARG A 332 -9.12 17.97 -6.79
C ARG A 332 -10.15 18.80 -6.04
N ARG A 333 -10.39 20.05 -6.45
CA ARG A 333 -11.40 20.94 -5.84
C ARG A 333 -12.81 20.36 -5.92
N ALA A 334 -13.18 19.74 -7.04
CA ALA A 334 -14.50 19.13 -7.20
C ALA A 334 -14.69 17.91 -6.28
N LEU A 335 -13.65 17.13 -6.06
CA LEU A 335 -13.68 15.93 -5.20
C LEU A 335 -13.53 16.22 -3.70
N ALA A 336 -13.04 17.41 -3.34
CA ALA A 336 -12.86 17.83 -1.94
C ALA A 336 -14.13 17.71 -1.08
N GLN A 337 -15.31 17.77 -1.68
CA GLN A 337 -16.60 17.56 -1.00
C GLN A 337 -16.81 16.11 -0.51
N PHE A 338 -16.12 15.15 -1.11
CA PHE A 338 -16.20 13.73 -0.75
C PHE A 338 -14.95 13.25 -0.01
N ASN A 339 -13.79 13.76 -0.39
CA ASN A 339 -12.49 13.44 0.18
C ASN A 339 -11.61 14.70 0.22
N PRO A 340 -11.25 15.25 1.39
CA PRO A 340 -10.38 16.42 1.47
C PRO A 340 -8.93 16.13 1.03
N HIS A 341 -8.53 14.86 0.95
CA HIS A 341 -7.18 14.41 0.60
C HIS A 341 -7.13 13.76 -0.79
N VAL A 342 -7.50 14.53 -1.81
CA VAL A 342 -7.35 14.12 -3.22
C VAL A 342 -5.88 14.23 -3.61
N LEU A 343 -5.11 13.17 -3.38
CA LEU A 343 -3.65 13.12 -3.52
C LEU A 343 -3.20 12.18 -4.65
N TYR A 344 -4.13 11.44 -5.26
CA TYR A 344 -3.80 10.42 -6.25
C TYR A 344 -4.51 10.66 -7.59
N LEU A 345 -3.81 10.33 -8.68
CA LEU A 345 -4.26 10.51 -10.06
C LEU A 345 -4.22 9.18 -10.82
N SER A 346 -5.20 8.93 -11.67
CA SER A 346 -5.09 7.94 -12.75
C SER A 346 -5.08 8.68 -14.08
N TYR A 347 -4.06 8.45 -14.92
CA TYR A 347 -3.99 9.12 -16.23
C TYR A 347 -5.03 8.50 -17.19
N PRO A 348 -5.88 9.31 -17.85
CA PRO A 348 -6.81 8.81 -18.85
C PRO A 348 -6.11 7.98 -19.92
N PHE A 349 -6.64 6.77 -20.16
CA PHE A 349 -6.09 5.80 -21.11
C PHE A 349 -4.63 5.39 -20.85
N GLY A 350 -4.07 5.74 -19.68
CA GLY A 350 -2.65 5.59 -19.36
C GLY A 350 -1.73 6.54 -20.10
N GLY A 351 -2.26 7.53 -20.82
CA GLY A 351 -1.45 8.47 -21.58
C GLY A 351 -0.81 9.51 -20.68
N PHE A 352 0.52 9.63 -20.73
CA PHE A 352 1.27 10.70 -20.06
C PHE A 352 2.42 11.18 -20.95
N ASN A 353 2.95 12.37 -20.62
CA ASN A 353 4.19 12.95 -21.12
C ASN A 353 4.78 13.88 -20.05
N ASP A 354 5.93 14.48 -20.29
CA ASP A 354 6.63 15.31 -19.30
C ASP A 354 5.76 16.48 -18.79
N LYS A 355 4.98 17.12 -19.68
CA LYS A 355 4.03 18.17 -19.30
C LYS A 355 2.97 17.66 -18.33
N ALA A 356 2.42 16.47 -18.58
CA ALA A 356 1.40 15.88 -17.71
C ALA A 356 1.98 15.45 -16.36
N VAL A 357 3.20 14.91 -16.33
CA VAL A 357 3.88 14.52 -15.09
C VAL A 357 4.21 15.75 -14.25
N LYS A 358 4.75 16.81 -14.88
CA LYS A 358 5.03 18.07 -14.21
C LYS A 358 3.75 18.72 -13.67
N ALA A 359 2.70 18.79 -14.49
CA ALA A 359 1.41 19.29 -14.04
C ALA A 359 0.80 18.45 -12.90
N ALA A 360 1.01 17.13 -12.88
CA ALA A 360 0.56 16.27 -11.78
C ALA A 360 1.27 16.60 -10.46
N ASN A 361 2.59 16.77 -10.52
CA ASN A 361 3.40 17.20 -9.38
C ASN A 361 2.96 18.58 -8.86
N ASP A 362 2.86 19.56 -9.76
CA ASP A 362 2.51 20.95 -9.41
C ASP A 362 1.07 21.06 -8.89
N ALA A 363 0.17 20.22 -9.39
CA ALA A 363 -1.19 20.09 -8.88
C ALA A 363 -1.25 19.44 -7.50
N GLY A 364 -0.12 18.99 -6.92
CA GLY A 364 -0.04 18.40 -5.59
C GLY A 364 -0.44 16.93 -5.49
N PHE A 365 -0.37 16.17 -6.59
CA PHE A 365 -0.53 14.71 -6.52
C PHE A 365 0.75 14.05 -6.01
N HIS A 366 0.58 13.10 -5.09
CA HIS A 366 1.67 12.32 -4.51
C HIS A 366 1.98 11.09 -5.35
N LEU A 367 0.95 10.40 -5.85
CA LEU A 367 1.08 9.28 -6.77
C LEU A 367 0.21 9.47 -8.01
N ALA A 368 0.67 8.92 -9.12
CA ALA A 368 -0.16 8.75 -10.31
C ALA A 368 0.04 7.38 -10.94
N VAL A 369 -1.07 6.76 -11.35
CA VAL A 369 -1.11 5.42 -11.94
C VAL A 369 -1.35 5.46 -13.45
N THR A 370 -0.73 4.53 -14.16
CA THR A 370 -0.76 4.40 -15.63
C THR A 370 -1.43 3.10 -16.05
N THR A 371 -1.35 2.73 -17.33
CA THR A 371 -1.75 1.42 -17.84
C THR A 371 -0.55 0.53 -18.18
N MET A 372 0.68 0.96 -17.87
CA MET A 372 1.87 0.14 -18.04
C MET A 372 1.73 -1.13 -17.19
N LYS A 373 1.81 -2.29 -17.85
CA LYS A 373 1.68 -3.58 -17.19
C LYS A 373 2.86 -3.81 -16.26
N GLY A 374 2.57 -4.03 -14.98
CA GLY A 374 3.60 -4.29 -13.99
C GLY A 374 3.07 -4.24 -12.56
N LYS A 375 3.87 -4.79 -11.64
CA LYS A 375 3.71 -4.56 -10.21
C LYS A 375 4.50 -3.32 -9.78
N VAL A 376 4.00 -2.64 -8.77
CA VAL A 376 4.68 -1.51 -8.15
C VAL A 376 5.82 -2.02 -7.27
N LYS A 377 6.99 -1.39 -7.35
CA LYS A 377 8.14 -1.70 -6.50
C LYS A 377 8.57 -0.47 -5.70
N PRO A 378 9.26 -0.64 -4.56
CA PRO A 378 9.83 0.49 -3.85
C PRO A 378 10.81 1.25 -4.76
N GLY A 379 10.75 2.58 -4.70
CA GLY A 379 11.55 3.44 -5.58
C GLY A 379 11.08 3.55 -7.03
N ASP A 380 9.97 2.90 -7.44
CA ASP A 380 9.32 3.24 -8.71
C ASP A 380 8.96 4.74 -8.73
N ASN A 381 8.96 5.36 -9.92
CA ASN A 381 8.58 6.77 -10.04
C ASN A 381 7.13 6.94 -9.54
N PRO A 382 6.90 7.75 -8.49
CA PRO A 382 5.60 7.86 -7.83
C PRO A 382 4.50 8.35 -8.76
N LEU A 383 4.85 9.12 -9.80
CA LEU A 383 3.90 9.69 -10.75
C LEU A 383 3.72 8.83 -12.01
N LEU A 384 4.29 7.61 -12.07
CA LEU A 384 4.22 6.70 -13.23
C LEU A 384 4.01 5.24 -12.82
N LEU A 385 3.22 5.01 -11.77
CA LEU A 385 3.02 3.66 -11.23
C LEU A 385 2.32 2.74 -12.23
N LYS A 386 2.77 1.48 -12.25
CA LYS A 386 2.27 0.40 -13.11
C LYS A 386 0.98 -0.16 -12.53
N ARG A 387 0.13 -0.75 -13.38
CA ARG A 387 -1.10 -1.43 -12.97
C ARG A 387 -1.30 -2.74 -13.74
N LEU A 388 -2.20 -3.57 -13.24
CA LEU A 388 -2.60 -4.84 -13.83
C LEU A 388 -4.08 -4.78 -14.18
N TYR A 389 -4.37 -4.77 -15.48
CA TYR A 389 -5.75 -4.89 -15.95
C TYR A 389 -6.25 -6.30 -15.68
N ILE A 390 -7.47 -6.38 -15.15
CA ILE A 390 -8.24 -7.60 -15.16
C ILE A 390 -9.22 -7.50 -16.32
N LEU A 391 -8.89 -8.20 -17.40
CA LEU A 391 -9.68 -8.20 -18.62
C LEU A 391 -10.90 -9.10 -18.45
N ARG A 392 -11.93 -8.83 -19.25
CA ARG A 392 -13.15 -9.64 -19.30
C ARG A 392 -12.89 -11.15 -19.48
N THR A 393 -11.88 -11.51 -20.26
CA THR A 393 -11.53 -12.89 -20.61
C THR A 393 -10.59 -13.55 -19.61
N ASP A 394 -10.10 -12.81 -18.61
CA ASP A 394 -9.16 -13.37 -17.65
C ASP A 394 -9.86 -14.38 -16.74
N SER A 395 -9.26 -15.57 -16.65
CA SER A 395 -9.70 -16.58 -15.70
C SER A 395 -9.25 -16.21 -14.28
N LEU A 396 -9.80 -16.91 -13.29
CA LEU A 396 -9.33 -16.78 -11.91
C LEU A 396 -7.84 -17.18 -11.79
N GLU A 397 -7.39 -18.15 -12.58
CA GLU A 397 -5.98 -18.55 -12.64
C GLU A 397 -5.10 -17.41 -13.15
N THR A 398 -5.51 -16.72 -14.23
CA THR A 398 -4.80 -15.55 -14.74
C THR A 398 -4.68 -14.47 -13.67
N MET A 399 -5.77 -14.15 -12.98
CA MET A 399 -5.77 -13.16 -11.89
C MET A 399 -4.87 -13.60 -10.73
N SER A 400 -4.94 -14.87 -10.30
CA SER A 400 -4.07 -15.44 -9.28
C SER A 400 -2.59 -15.29 -9.64
N ARG A 401 -2.20 -15.56 -10.90
CA ARG A 401 -0.82 -15.37 -11.36
C ARG A 401 -0.38 -13.91 -11.33
N LEU A 402 -1.26 -12.98 -11.72
CA LEU A 402 -0.98 -11.54 -11.69
C LEU A 402 -0.73 -11.02 -10.27
N VAL A 403 -1.48 -11.55 -9.29
CA VAL A 403 -1.46 -11.09 -7.89
C VAL A 403 -0.42 -11.82 -7.03
N SER A 404 -0.13 -13.09 -7.30
CA SER A 404 0.88 -13.89 -6.57
C SER A 404 2.28 -13.28 -6.68
N ASN A 405 3.19 -13.54 -5.73
CA ASN A 405 4.59 -13.04 -5.77
C ASN A 405 5.49 -13.76 -6.80
N GLN A 406 4.98 -14.09 -7.98
CA GLN A 406 5.79 -14.62 -9.06
C GLN A 406 6.41 -13.46 -9.87
N PRO A 407 7.64 -13.63 -10.40
CA PRO A 407 8.18 -12.73 -11.41
C PRO A 407 7.19 -12.60 -12.58
N GLN A 408 6.99 -11.38 -13.08
CA GLN A 408 6.23 -11.19 -14.30
C GLN A 408 7.18 -11.43 -15.49
N GLY A 409 6.97 -12.55 -16.17
CA GLY A 409 7.64 -12.89 -17.43
C GLY A 409 7.04 -12.15 -18.62
#